data_AF-A0A7W8PCU3-F1
#
_entry.id   AF-A0A7W8PCU3-F1
#
_cell.length_a   1.000
_cell.length_b   1.000
_cell.length_c   1.000
_cell.angle_alpha   90.00
_cell.angle_beta   90.00
_cell.angle_gamma   90.00
#
_symmetry.space_group_name_H-M   'P 1'
#
loop_
_entity.id
_entity.type
_entity.pdbx_description
1 polymer ?
#
loop_
_entity_poly.entity_id
_entity_poly.type
_entity_poly.pdbx_seq_one_letter_code
_entity_poly.pdbx_strand_id
1 'polypeptide(L)'
;MPIVDDGGEHTGLPPHPRPDPIRITDPAYRGIAVDNRYIPATDLLTHVEGSSWTVEYYSQVLDRDTTILGASLHKPAQYLQYRRIRQLELKVTQPLAATQDANTKQMGYKGGANCYPVLIPNQGDAFVAQVDDGRYGIFNVTSTERRSFYKDSVYAIEYEMLDYATPERLRDIEVKTIQRLVYVRDYLQSGQNPLVEQEYWQKLTKLHGRFDSMLKTYMKQFMSDEFMTLLVPGQPWPTYDAWLVRALTELFETTASPDLLAMRQLNCDDDPSVACVQLWNVLVRKDPDLLKFVHQRAGLVWTTRFTRNAMFNGIRWSGIELLVYPVNVEMTVDQELVGIEPLTDSDLEQTASRTGRLEDLVATVALAGLPYAGAPLIHPVLCDDCYVLSRRFYENTDGQSRLELLVGDYLHDNTLDPGLLDVFCETWHGWGALERFYYTPIVLMLMRCAIRRV
;
A
#
# COMPACT_ATOMS: atom_id res chain seq x y z
N MET A 1 72.21 -40.99 49.11
CA MET A 1 71.93 -42.41 48.73
C MET A 1 70.75 -42.89 49.55
N PRO A 2 69.81 -43.65 48.98
CA PRO A 2 68.88 -43.29 47.90
C PRO A 2 67.43 -43.60 48.38
N ILE A 3 66.34 -43.30 47.66
CA ILE A 3 65.83 -44.09 46.53
C ILE A 3 64.92 -43.19 45.70
N VAL A 4 65.22 -43.22 44.41
CA VAL A 4 64.43 -42.72 43.28
C VAL A 4 63.45 -43.81 42.88
N ASP A 5 62.23 -43.44 42.55
CA ASP A 5 61.38 -44.07 41.52
C ASP A 5 60.39 -42.99 41.08
N ASP A 6 60.59 -42.36 39.92
CA ASP A 6 59.99 -42.72 38.62
C ASP A 6 58.44 -42.78 38.72
N GLY A 7 57.65 -42.06 37.94
CA GLY A 7 57.87 -41.27 36.75
C GLY A 7 56.51 -41.11 36.07
N GLY A 8 56.24 -39.93 35.53
CA GLY A 8 55.21 -39.71 34.51
C GLY A 8 53.91 -39.04 34.95
N GLU A 9 53.91 -37.70 35.04
CA GLU A 9 52.69 -36.92 34.81
C GLU A 9 52.95 -35.89 33.69
N HIS A 10 52.13 -35.99 32.65
CA HIS A 10 52.08 -35.08 31.52
C HIS A 10 51.47 -33.74 31.93
N THR A 11 52.26 -32.67 31.97
CA THR A 11 51.74 -31.30 31.83
C THR A 11 52.72 -30.43 31.03
N GLY A 12 52.69 -30.56 29.70
CA GLY A 12 53.30 -29.58 28.81
C GLY A 12 52.42 -28.33 28.75
N LEU A 13 52.83 -27.26 29.44
CA LEU A 13 52.25 -25.93 29.24
C LEU A 13 52.69 -25.40 27.86
N PRO A 14 51.78 -24.87 27.03
CA PRO A 14 52.13 -24.39 25.70
C PRO A 14 53.00 -23.12 25.77
N PRO A 15 53.96 -22.96 24.84
CA PRO A 15 54.85 -21.79 24.84
C PRO A 15 54.06 -20.50 24.56
N HIS A 16 54.28 -19.48 25.40
CA HIS A 16 53.66 -18.16 25.22
C HIS A 16 54.04 -17.56 23.85
N PRO A 17 53.07 -17.15 23.02
CA PRO A 17 53.34 -16.53 21.73
C PRO A 17 54.05 -15.20 21.94
N ARG A 18 55.25 -15.05 21.36
CA ARG A 18 55.93 -13.77 21.28
C ARG A 18 55.11 -12.85 20.37
N PRO A 19 54.76 -11.62 20.77
CA PRO A 19 54.05 -10.70 19.88
C PRO A 19 54.93 -10.41 18.67
N ASP A 20 54.37 -10.58 17.47
CA ASP A 20 55.05 -10.26 16.22
C ASP A 20 55.46 -8.77 16.22
N PRO A 21 56.69 -8.44 15.79
CA PRO A 21 57.08 -7.04 15.66
C PRO A 21 56.17 -6.36 14.64
N ILE A 22 55.57 -5.23 15.04
CA ILE A 22 54.74 -4.39 14.17
C ILE A 22 55.56 -4.01 12.95
N ARG A 23 55.23 -4.58 11.78
CA ARG A 23 55.76 -4.13 10.50
C ARG A 23 55.14 -2.77 10.20
N ILE A 24 55.92 -1.71 10.42
CA ILE A 24 55.59 -0.37 9.92
C ILE A 24 55.71 -0.46 8.40
N THR A 25 54.57 -0.61 7.73
CA THR A 25 54.49 -0.48 6.27
C THR A 25 54.72 0.98 5.86
N ASP A 26 55.27 1.15 4.67
CA ASP A 26 55.53 2.44 4.01
C ASP A 26 54.28 3.37 4.04
N PRO A 27 54.41 4.67 4.39
CA PRO A 27 53.29 5.61 4.41
C PRO A 27 52.58 5.81 3.06
N ALA A 28 53.11 5.26 1.96
CA ALA A 28 52.46 5.27 0.65
C ALA A 28 51.23 4.34 0.52
N TYR A 29 51.04 3.37 1.42
CA TYR A 29 49.89 2.46 1.36
C TYR A 29 48.75 2.92 2.28
N ARG A 30 48.10 4.04 1.92
CA ARG A 30 46.75 4.32 2.43
C ARG A 30 45.80 3.33 1.78
N GLY A 31 45.44 2.27 2.49
CA GLY A 31 44.35 1.40 2.10
C GLY A 31 43.14 2.27 1.77
N ILE A 32 42.69 2.24 0.52
CA ILE A 32 41.47 2.92 0.12
C ILE A 32 40.34 2.14 0.78
N ALA A 33 39.98 2.55 2.01
CA ALA A 33 38.72 2.17 2.61
C ALA A 33 37.64 2.86 1.77
N VAL A 34 37.20 2.18 0.70
CA VAL A 34 36.02 2.59 -0.06
C VAL A 34 34.83 2.27 0.84
N ASP A 35 34.33 3.28 1.53
CA ASP A 35 33.06 3.18 2.25
C ASP A 35 31.94 3.09 1.20
N ASN A 36 31.38 1.89 1.01
CA ASN A 36 30.28 1.63 0.09
C ASN A 36 28.91 1.93 0.73
N ARG A 37 28.86 2.53 1.94
CA ARG A 37 27.61 2.85 2.60
C ARG A 37 26.85 3.93 1.84
N TYR A 38 25.82 3.50 1.10
CA TYR A 38 24.85 4.40 0.50
C TYR A 38 23.89 4.89 1.58
N ILE A 39 23.94 6.19 1.86
CA ILE A 39 22.94 6.88 2.67
C ILE A 39 21.98 7.54 1.67
N PRO A 40 20.72 7.09 1.58
CA PRO A 40 19.76 7.69 0.66
C PRO A 40 19.51 9.14 1.08
N ALA A 41 19.71 10.08 0.14
CA ALA A 41 19.49 11.50 0.38
C ALA A 41 18.07 11.95 -0.01
N THR A 42 17.18 11.00 -0.31
CA THR A 42 15.82 11.20 -0.84
C THR A 42 14.99 12.18 -0.01
N ASP A 43 15.05 12.12 1.31
CA ASP A 43 14.28 13.02 2.18
C ASP A 43 14.76 14.49 2.06
N LEU A 44 16.09 14.69 1.92
CA LEU A 44 16.69 16.01 1.75
C LEU A 44 16.41 16.60 0.36
N LEU A 45 16.13 15.75 -0.64
CA LEU A 45 15.82 16.19 -2.00
C LEU A 45 14.50 16.96 -2.07
N THR A 46 13.60 16.81 -1.10
CA THR A 46 12.36 17.59 -1.04
C THR A 46 12.60 19.09 -0.76
N HIS A 47 13.81 19.45 -0.30
CA HIS A 47 14.21 20.80 0.06
C HIS A 47 15.15 21.48 -0.95
N VAL A 48 15.17 21.01 -2.20
CA VAL A 48 15.94 21.66 -3.27
C VAL A 48 15.49 23.12 -3.46
N GLU A 49 16.47 24.01 -3.57
CA GLU A 49 16.26 25.46 -3.73
C GLU A 49 15.51 25.81 -5.02
N GLY A 50 14.64 26.82 -4.95
CA GLY A 50 13.89 27.36 -6.07
C GLY A 50 12.37 27.38 -5.84
N SER A 51 11.67 28.13 -6.68
CA SER A 51 10.21 28.21 -6.68
C SER A 51 9.61 27.03 -7.44
N SER A 52 8.59 26.39 -6.87
CA SER A 52 7.90 25.25 -7.49
C SER A 52 7.10 25.69 -8.72
N TRP A 53 7.43 25.15 -9.89
CA TRP A 53 6.69 25.35 -11.13
C TRP A 53 6.23 24.01 -11.69
N THR A 54 4.92 23.81 -11.73
CA THR A 54 4.30 22.57 -12.21
C THR A 54 4.19 22.57 -13.72
N VAL A 55 4.79 21.58 -14.38
CA VAL A 55 4.85 21.48 -15.83
C VAL A 55 4.44 20.09 -16.33
N GLU A 56 4.11 20.00 -17.62
CA GLU A 56 4.04 18.72 -18.32
C GLU A 56 5.35 18.50 -19.08
N TYR A 57 6.17 17.56 -18.60
CA TYR A 57 7.50 17.32 -19.13
C TYR A 57 7.49 16.18 -20.16
N TYR A 58 8.23 16.34 -21.24
CA TYR A 58 8.39 15.37 -22.33
C TYR A 58 9.86 15.01 -22.45
N SER A 59 10.22 13.87 -21.87
CA SER A 59 11.59 13.35 -21.92
C SER A 59 11.77 12.46 -23.15
N GLN A 60 12.84 12.68 -23.90
CA GLN A 60 13.12 11.88 -25.09
C GLN A 60 13.53 10.46 -24.74
N VAL A 61 12.97 9.49 -25.46
CA VAL A 61 13.44 8.11 -25.42
C VAL A 61 14.58 7.98 -26.41
N LEU A 62 15.80 7.86 -25.90
CA LEU A 62 17.02 7.74 -26.70
C LEU A 62 17.52 6.30 -26.66
N ASP A 63 17.84 5.75 -27.83
CA ASP A 63 18.67 4.55 -28.02
C ASP A 63 20.09 4.95 -28.46
N ARG A 64 21.04 4.02 -28.43
CA ARG A 64 22.46 4.26 -28.75
C ARG A 64 22.68 4.89 -30.14
N ASP A 65 21.79 4.62 -31.08
CA ASP A 65 21.87 5.11 -32.47
C ASP A 65 21.03 6.36 -32.71
N THR A 66 20.32 6.87 -31.70
CA THR A 66 19.45 8.05 -31.84
C THR A 66 20.18 9.34 -31.48
N THR A 67 19.90 10.40 -32.24
CA THR A 67 20.47 11.72 -31.99
C THR A 67 19.52 12.57 -31.15
N ILE A 68 20.10 13.39 -30.28
CA ILE A 68 19.37 14.37 -29.48
C ILE A 68 18.81 15.45 -30.42
N LEU A 69 17.49 15.67 -30.38
CA LEU A 69 16.81 16.56 -31.31
C LEU A 69 15.71 17.36 -30.61
N GLY A 70 15.71 18.68 -30.69
CA GLY A 70 14.63 19.49 -30.10
C GLY A 70 13.24 19.21 -30.69
N ALA A 71 12.20 19.60 -29.97
CA ALA A 71 10.80 19.43 -30.38
C ALA A 71 10.52 20.09 -31.74
N SER A 72 10.09 19.29 -32.73
CA SER A 72 9.80 19.72 -34.09
C SER A 72 8.50 19.10 -34.61
N LEU A 73 7.65 19.93 -35.23
CA LEU A 73 6.32 19.56 -35.70
C LEU A 73 6.35 18.53 -36.86
N HIS A 74 7.29 18.67 -37.80
CA HIS A 74 7.25 17.90 -39.05
C HIS A 74 8.00 16.56 -39.00
N LYS A 75 8.60 16.21 -37.87
CA LYS A 75 9.31 14.93 -37.74
C LYS A 75 8.34 13.78 -37.45
N PRO A 76 8.52 12.60 -38.07
CA PRO A 76 7.68 11.43 -37.79
C PRO A 76 7.88 10.94 -36.35
N ALA A 77 6.84 10.37 -35.75
CA ALA A 77 6.88 9.81 -34.39
C ALA A 77 7.87 8.64 -34.21
N GLN A 78 8.25 7.96 -35.29
CA GLN A 78 9.25 6.89 -35.24
C GLN A 78 10.66 7.40 -34.90
N TYR A 79 10.98 8.65 -35.26
CA TYR A 79 12.31 9.24 -35.03
C TYR A 79 12.37 10.10 -33.75
N LEU A 80 11.22 10.42 -33.17
CA LEU A 80 11.13 11.30 -32.02
C LEU A 80 10.00 10.80 -31.12
N GLN A 81 10.39 10.14 -30.04
CA GLN A 81 9.49 9.49 -29.09
C GLN A 81 9.68 10.10 -27.71
N TYR A 82 8.57 10.32 -27.00
CA TYR A 82 8.59 10.93 -25.68
C TYR A 82 7.98 10.04 -24.59
N ARG A 83 8.53 10.18 -23.39
CA ARG A 83 7.88 9.86 -22.12
C ARG A 83 7.27 11.15 -21.57
N ARG A 84 5.94 11.19 -21.48
CA ARG A 84 5.23 12.32 -20.90
C ARG A 84 5.11 12.12 -19.40
N ILE A 85 5.55 13.10 -18.63
CA ILE A 85 5.41 13.16 -17.18
C ILE A 85 4.49 14.32 -16.85
N ARG A 86 3.31 14.02 -16.29
CA ARG A 86 2.34 15.02 -15.88
C ARG A 86 2.64 15.53 -14.47
N GLN A 87 2.37 16.82 -14.26
CA GLN A 87 2.48 17.50 -12.97
C GLN A 87 3.90 17.45 -12.37
N LEU A 88 4.94 17.39 -13.21
CA LEU A 88 6.30 17.43 -12.72
C LEU A 88 6.58 18.80 -12.11
N GLU A 89 7.12 18.80 -10.89
CA GLU A 89 7.53 20.02 -10.21
C GLU A 89 8.99 20.33 -10.53
N LEU A 90 9.23 21.44 -11.23
CA LEU A 90 10.57 22.01 -11.43
C LEU A 90 10.83 23.08 -10.38
N LYS A 91 12.08 23.16 -9.90
CA LYS A 91 12.51 24.18 -8.93
C LYS A 91 13.19 25.34 -9.66
N VAL A 92 12.43 26.36 -10.01
CA VAL A 92 12.91 27.52 -10.77
C VAL A 92 13.87 28.33 -9.92
N THR A 93 15.11 28.46 -10.39
CA THR A 93 16.18 29.25 -9.75
C THR A 93 16.40 30.58 -10.44
N GLN A 94 16.12 30.65 -11.75
CA GLN A 94 16.18 31.88 -12.54
C GLN A 94 14.80 32.19 -13.10
N PRO A 95 14.26 33.40 -12.85
CA PRO A 95 12.95 33.79 -13.37
C PRO A 95 12.97 33.86 -14.91
N LEU A 96 11.78 33.77 -15.52
CA LEU A 96 11.63 33.91 -16.96
C LEU A 96 12.05 35.31 -17.40
N ALA A 97 13.10 35.39 -18.21
CA ALA A 97 13.58 36.62 -18.83
C ALA A 97 13.15 36.65 -20.29
N ALA A 98 12.48 37.74 -20.71
CA ALA A 98 12.14 37.96 -22.10
C ALA A 98 13.40 38.25 -22.93
N THR A 99 13.58 37.49 -24.01
CA THR A 99 14.71 37.65 -24.93
C THR A 99 14.17 37.85 -26.33
N GLN A 100 14.62 38.88 -27.03
CA GLN A 100 14.24 39.11 -28.44
C GLN A 100 15.33 38.55 -29.36
N ASP A 101 14.95 37.71 -30.31
CA ASP A 101 15.87 37.32 -31.37
C ASP A 101 16.16 38.52 -32.28
N ALA A 102 17.45 38.82 -32.47
CA ALA A 102 17.91 39.96 -33.23
C ALA A 102 17.48 39.88 -34.71
N ASN A 103 17.34 38.66 -35.25
CA ASN A 103 17.04 38.39 -36.65
C ASN A 103 15.54 38.35 -36.95
N THR A 104 14.78 37.53 -36.22
CA THR A 104 13.33 37.36 -36.46
C THR A 104 12.46 38.38 -35.72
N LYS A 105 13.04 39.14 -34.78
CA LYS A 105 12.34 40.05 -33.86
C LYS A 105 11.28 39.38 -32.98
N GLN A 106 11.23 38.04 -32.97
CA GLN A 106 10.34 37.29 -32.11
C GLN A 106 10.80 37.38 -30.66
N MET A 107 9.85 37.56 -29.75
CA MET A 107 10.06 37.53 -28.31
C MET A 107 9.99 36.07 -27.85
N GLY A 108 11.04 35.61 -27.20
CA GLY A 108 11.11 34.33 -26.49
C GLY A 108 11.28 34.56 -24.98
N TYR A 109 11.22 33.48 -24.21
CA TYR A 109 11.56 33.50 -22.78
C TYR A 109 12.73 32.54 -22.54
N LYS A 110 13.63 32.89 -21.63
CA LYS A 110 14.68 32.00 -21.13
C LYS A 110 14.61 31.91 -19.61
N GLY A 111 14.98 30.77 -19.06
CA GLY A 111 15.01 30.55 -17.62
C GLY A 111 15.87 29.36 -17.24
N GLY A 112 15.98 29.14 -15.93
CA GLY A 112 16.76 28.06 -15.35
C GLY A 112 16.06 27.45 -14.15
N ALA A 113 16.12 26.12 -14.05
CA ALA A 113 15.51 25.38 -12.96
C ALA A 113 16.35 24.17 -12.55
N ASN A 114 16.08 23.65 -11.37
CA ASN A 114 16.61 22.39 -10.88
C ASN A 114 15.52 21.29 -10.99
N CYS A 115 15.93 20.12 -11.47
CA CYS A 115 15.12 18.92 -11.58
C CYS A 115 15.46 17.94 -10.47
N TYR A 116 14.44 17.26 -9.93
CA TYR A 116 14.65 16.16 -9.00
C TYR A 116 15.37 14.97 -9.68
N PRO A 117 16.18 14.20 -8.93
CA PRO A 117 16.99 13.09 -9.45
C PRO A 117 16.20 11.95 -10.09
N VAL A 118 14.88 11.94 -9.92
CA VAL A 118 13.97 10.93 -10.45
C VAL A 118 13.97 10.95 -11.98
N LEU A 119 14.25 12.11 -12.56
CA LEU A 119 14.36 12.30 -13.99
C LEU A 119 15.78 12.77 -14.32
N ILE A 120 16.41 12.10 -15.28
CA ILE A 120 17.65 12.58 -15.89
C ILE A 120 17.22 13.40 -17.12
N PRO A 121 17.29 14.75 -17.07
CA PRO A 121 16.93 15.57 -18.20
C PRO A 121 17.98 15.42 -19.31
N ASN A 122 17.52 15.35 -20.55
CA ASN A 122 18.39 15.42 -21.72
C ASN A 122 18.32 16.81 -22.34
N GLN A 123 19.40 17.24 -22.98
CA GLN A 123 19.35 18.37 -23.89
C GLN A 123 18.30 18.07 -24.97
N GLY A 124 17.52 19.07 -25.40
CA GLY A 124 16.45 18.89 -26.39
C GLY A 124 15.12 18.38 -25.84
N ASP A 125 15.05 17.94 -24.58
CA ASP A 125 13.77 17.62 -23.92
C ASP A 125 12.84 18.85 -23.95
N ALA A 126 11.54 18.61 -24.00
CA ALA A 126 10.55 19.67 -24.05
C ALA A 126 9.63 19.64 -22.85
N PHE A 127 9.08 20.79 -22.46
CA PHE A 127 8.00 20.82 -21.49
C PHE A 127 6.99 21.90 -21.81
N VAL A 128 5.75 21.68 -21.38
CA VAL A 128 4.64 22.61 -21.55
C VAL A 128 4.30 23.21 -20.20
N ALA A 129 4.27 24.53 -20.14
CA ALA A 129 3.96 25.26 -18.92
C ALA A 129 3.13 26.51 -19.22
N GLN A 130 2.37 26.96 -18.23
CA GLN A 130 1.64 28.21 -18.33
C GLN A 130 2.62 29.39 -18.23
N VAL A 131 2.48 30.33 -19.15
CA VAL A 131 3.22 31.59 -19.20
C VAL A 131 2.25 32.74 -18.88
N ASP A 132 2.77 33.95 -18.69
CA ASP A 132 1.99 35.17 -18.56
C ASP A 132 0.94 35.29 -19.68
N ASP A 133 -0.20 35.94 -19.40
CA ASP A 133 -1.39 36.04 -20.27
C ASP A 133 -2.26 34.76 -20.37
N GLY A 134 -2.04 33.76 -19.50
CA GLY A 134 -2.89 32.56 -19.42
C GLY A 134 -2.70 31.58 -20.59
N ARG A 135 -1.67 31.79 -21.41
CA ARG A 135 -1.31 30.91 -22.53
C ARG A 135 -0.30 29.87 -22.08
N TYR A 136 -0.28 28.74 -22.79
CA TYR A 136 0.74 27.71 -22.59
C TYR A 136 1.89 27.94 -23.57
N GLY A 137 3.12 27.88 -23.05
CA GLY A 137 4.36 27.91 -23.83
C GLY A 137 4.98 26.52 -23.88
N ILE A 138 5.59 26.20 -25.02
CA ILE A 138 6.44 25.02 -25.19
C ILE A 138 7.88 25.47 -25.02
N PHE A 139 8.57 24.90 -24.04
CA PHE A 139 9.96 25.16 -23.74
C PHE A 139 10.82 23.99 -24.19
N ASN A 140 12.04 24.29 -24.63
CA ASN A 140 13.05 23.32 -25.00
C ASN A 140 14.25 23.47 -24.06
N VAL A 141 14.76 22.34 -23.55
CA VAL A 141 15.93 22.29 -22.67
C VAL A 141 17.20 22.49 -23.51
N THR A 142 17.94 23.56 -23.23
CA THR A 142 19.14 23.93 -23.98
C THR A 142 20.42 23.38 -23.37
N SER A 143 20.47 23.27 -22.04
CA SER A 143 21.62 22.79 -21.29
C SER A 143 21.17 21.98 -20.07
N THR A 144 21.96 20.97 -19.72
CA THR A 144 21.73 20.09 -18.58
C THR A 144 23.05 19.87 -17.84
N GLU A 145 23.10 20.23 -16.56
CA GLU A 145 24.29 20.09 -15.72
C GLU A 145 23.96 19.29 -14.47
N ARG A 146 24.78 18.27 -14.16
CA ARG A 146 24.63 17.49 -12.92
C ARG A 146 25.32 18.24 -11.77
N ARG A 147 24.57 18.62 -10.73
CA ARG A 147 25.09 19.44 -9.61
C ARG A 147 25.89 18.65 -8.57
N SER A 148 25.84 17.32 -8.60
CA SER A 148 26.44 16.46 -7.58
C SER A 148 27.08 15.21 -8.18
N PHE A 149 28.01 14.59 -7.46
CA PHE A 149 28.63 13.31 -7.82
C PHE A 149 27.85 12.10 -7.27
N TYR A 150 26.97 12.30 -6.27
CA TYR A 150 26.23 11.22 -5.62
C TYR A 150 25.20 10.59 -6.56
N LYS A 151 24.81 9.35 -6.31
CA LYS A 151 23.81 8.64 -7.13
C LYS A 151 22.50 9.45 -7.25
N ASP A 152 22.09 10.11 -6.17
CA ASP A 152 20.91 10.96 -6.11
C ASP A 152 21.27 12.43 -6.42
N SER A 153 21.66 12.69 -7.67
CA SER A 153 22.06 14.03 -8.09
C SER A 153 20.90 14.86 -8.62
N VAL A 154 20.80 16.09 -8.14
CA VAL A 154 19.96 17.12 -8.74
C VAL A 154 20.59 17.59 -10.05
N TYR A 155 19.76 17.82 -11.06
CA TYR A 155 20.18 18.34 -12.36
C TYR A 155 19.71 19.78 -12.52
N ALA A 156 20.62 20.68 -12.87
CA ALA A 156 20.25 22.02 -13.30
C ALA A 156 19.99 22.02 -14.81
N ILE A 157 18.90 22.63 -15.21
CA ILE A 157 18.49 22.78 -16.60
C ILE A 157 18.36 24.25 -16.96
N GLU A 158 18.80 24.59 -18.17
CA GLU A 158 18.46 25.86 -18.82
C GLU A 158 17.47 25.58 -19.94
N TYR A 159 16.52 26.47 -20.15
CA TYR A 159 15.47 26.29 -21.14
C TYR A 159 15.12 27.60 -21.84
N GLU A 160 14.65 27.46 -23.09
CA GLU A 160 14.14 28.57 -23.88
C GLU A 160 12.76 28.25 -24.47
N MET A 161 11.89 29.24 -24.55
CA MET A 161 10.57 29.10 -25.16
C MET A 161 10.75 28.97 -26.67
N LEU A 162 10.22 27.88 -27.23
CA LEU A 162 10.27 27.60 -28.65
C LEU A 162 9.07 28.22 -29.38
N ASP A 163 7.86 28.04 -28.85
CA ASP A 163 6.64 28.66 -29.36
C ASP A 163 5.50 28.54 -28.34
N TYR A 164 4.38 29.21 -28.61
CA TYR A 164 3.13 28.96 -27.91
C TYR A 164 2.54 27.59 -28.28
N ALA A 165 1.85 26.98 -27.33
CA ALA A 165 1.20 25.70 -27.49
C ALA A 165 -0.07 25.83 -28.34
N THR A 166 0.08 25.73 -29.66
CA THR A 166 -1.05 25.59 -30.58
C THR A 166 -1.67 24.19 -30.48
N PRO A 167 -2.98 24.03 -30.76
CA PRO A 167 -3.63 22.71 -30.72
C PRO A 167 -2.97 21.67 -31.64
N GLU A 168 -2.41 22.11 -32.76
CA GLU A 168 -1.68 21.25 -33.71
C GLU A 168 -0.39 20.71 -33.12
N ARG A 169 0.41 21.57 -32.47
CA ARG A 169 1.66 21.17 -31.79
C ARG A 169 1.41 20.22 -30.63
N LEU A 170 0.37 20.48 -29.84
CA LEU A 170 0.00 19.60 -28.72
C LEU A 170 -0.42 18.22 -29.22
N ARG A 171 -1.21 18.14 -30.30
CA ARG A 171 -1.58 16.86 -30.92
C ARG A 171 -0.38 16.11 -31.46
N ASP A 172 0.55 16.81 -32.11
CA ASP A 172 1.78 16.21 -32.63
C ASP A 172 2.65 15.60 -31.52
N ILE A 173 2.87 16.34 -30.42
CA ILE A 173 3.62 15.84 -29.26
C ILE A 173 2.90 14.65 -28.60
N GLU A 174 1.57 14.68 -28.53
CA GLU A 174 0.78 13.58 -27.96
C GLU A 174 0.87 12.31 -28.84
N VAL A 175 0.85 12.43 -30.17
CA VAL A 175 1.05 11.29 -31.09
C VAL A 175 2.45 10.70 -30.94
N LYS A 176 3.44 11.51 -30.57
CA LYS A 176 4.83 11.10 -30.31
C LYS A 176 5.05 10.52 -28.91
N THR A 177 4.05 10.57 -28.04
CA THR A 177 4.15 10.10 -26.67
C THR A 177 3.89 8.59 -26.61
N ILE A 178 4.86 7.82 -26.10
CA ILE A 178 4.73 6.36 -25.95
C ILE A 178 4.32 5.99 -24.53
N GLN A 179 4.92 6.63 -23.54
CA GLN A 179 4.69 6.33 -22.13
C GLN A 179 4.11 7.55 -21.41
N ARG A 180 3.10 7.32 -20.58
CA ARG A 180 2.44 8.35 -19.78
C ARG A 180 2.66 8.08 -18.30
N LEU A 181 3.36 9.00 -17.65
CA LEU A 181 3.70 8.97 -16.24
C LEU A 181 3.06 10.17 -15.53
N VAL A 182 2.83 10.02 -14.24
CA VAL A 182 2.36 11.06 -13.32
C VAL A 182 3.39 11.20 -12.22
N TYR A 183 3.77 12.43 -11.92
CA TYR A 183 4.65 12.75 -10.80
C TYR A 183 3.83 12.95 -9.53
N VAL A 184 4.12 12.16 -8.50
CA VAL A 184 3.49 12.25 -7.18
C VAL A 184 4.55 12.66 -6.15
N ARG A 185 4.45 13.89 -5.64
CA ARG A 185 5.45 14.46 -4.72
C ARG A 185 5.59 13.64 -3.43
N ASP A 186 4.48 13.15 -2.88
CA ASP A 186 4.45 12.49 -1.58
C ASP A 186 5.32 11.22 -1.56
N TYR A 187 5.48 10.56 -2.70
CA TYR A 187 6.32 9.35 -2.81
C TYR A 187 7.80 9.67 -2.64
N LEU A 188 8.22 10.88 -3.01
CA LEU A 188 9.58 11.34 -2.78
C LEU A 188 9.88 11.47 -1.27
N GLN A 189 8.90 11.88 -0.47
CA GLN A 189 9.02 11.97 0.99
C GLN A 189 9.05 10.59 1.66
N SER A 190 8.36 9.62 1.07
CA SER A 190 8.35 8.23 1.54
C SER A 190 9.54 7.40 1.05
N GLY A 191 10.48 8.01 0.29
CA GLY A 191 11.62 7.31 -0.31
C GLY A 191 11.25 6.32 -1.43
N GLN A 192 10.02 6.41 -1.95
CA GLN A 192 9.54 5.61 -3.08
C GLN A 192 9.80 6.31 -4.42
N ASN A 193 9.59 5.60 -5.53
CA ASN A 193 9.70 6.21 -6.86
C ASN A 193 8.46 7.08 -7.16
N PRO A 194 8.60 8.40 -7.33
CA PRO A 194 7.45 9.29 -7.53
C PRO A 194 6.91 9.32 -8.96
N LEU A 195 7.54 8.61 -9.90
CA LEU A 195 7.00 8.46 -11.26
C LEU A 195 6.16 7.20 -11.36
N VAL A 196 4.86 7.40 -11.55
CA VAL A 196 3.85 6.35 -11.59
C VAL A 196 3.21 6.31 -12.97
N GLU A 197 2.86 5.13 -13.48
CA GLU A 197 2.10 5.04 -14.71
C GLU A 197 0.70 5.66 -14.57
N GLN A 198 0.27 6.41 -15.59
CA GLN A 198 -0.99 7.16 -15.53
C GLN A 198 -2.20 6.25 -15.33
N GLU A 199 -2.24 5.08 -15.97
CA GLU A 199 -3.36 4.15 -15.84
C GLU A 199 -3.46 3.59 -14.41
N TYR A 200 -2.32 3.25 -13.83
CA TYR A 200 -2.23 2.78 -12.45
C TYR A 200 -2.66 3.89 -11.46
N TRP A 201 -2.19 5.12 -11.66
CA TRP A 201 -2.57 6.26 -10.84
C TRP A 201 -4.07 6.58 -10.90
N GLN A 202 -4.68 6.47 -12.08
CA GLN A 202 -6.12 6.64 -12.25
C GLN A 202 -6.92 5.57 -11.49
N LYS A 203 -6.46 4.31 -11.53
CA LYS A 203 -7.06 3.22 -10.74
C LYS A 203 -6.97 3.51 -9.24
N LEU A 204 -5.81 3.95 -8.75
CA LEU A 204 -5.63 4.32 -7.34
C LEU A 204 -6.53 5.48 -6.91
N THR A 205 -6.62 6.53 -7.72
CA THR A 205 -7.48 7.69 -7.43
C THR A 205 -8.96 7.26 -7.37
N LYS A 206 -9.37 6.38 -8.29
CA LYS A 206 -10.73 5.79 -8.30
C LYS A 206 -10.98 4.95 -7.04
N LEU A 207 -10.01 4.14 -6.61
CA LEU A 207 -10.09 3.35 -5.39
C LEU A 207 -10.21 4.25 -4.15
N HIS A 208 -9.45 5.34 -4.07
CA HIS A 208 -9.53 6.28 -2.96
C HIS A 208 -10.93 6.90 -2.84
N GLY A 209 -11.51 7.37 -3.94
CA GLY A 209 -12.89 7.89 -3.92
C GLY A 209 -13.94 6.83 -3.56
N ARG A 210 -13.72 5.57 -3.94
CA ARG A 210 -14.61 4.45 -3.60
C ARG A 210 -14.51 4.04 -2.13
N PHE A 211 -13.32 4.14 -1.53
CA PHE A 211 -13.08 3.80 -0.12
C PHE A 211 -14.03 4.56 0.81
N ASP A 212 -14.07 5.89 0.70
CA ASP A 212 -14.91 6.74 1.57
C ASP A 212 -16.40 6.45 1.40
N SER A 213 -16.83 6.23 0.15
CA SER A 213 -18.23 5.91 -0.18
C SER A 213 -18.64 4.55 0.40
N MET A 214 -17.77 3.55 0.25
CA MET A 214 -18.03 2.19 0.70
C MET A 214 -18.06 2.11 2.23
N LEU A 215 -17.13 2.80 2.92
CA LEU A 215 -17.12 2.88 4.38
C LEU A 215 -18.40 3.53 4.93
N LYS A 216 -18.83 4.67 4.36
CA LYS A 216 -20.07 5.34 4.77
C LYS A 216 -21.30 4.45 4.58
N THR A 217 -21.34 3.72 3.46
CA THR A 217 -22.48 2.85 3.15
C THR A 217 -22.48 1.61 4.04
N TYR A 218 -21.31 1.06 4.35
CA TYR A 218 -21.14 -0.04 5.30
C TYR A 218 -21.65 0.34 6.70
N MET A 219 -21.18 1.47 7.24
CA MET A 219 -21.61 1.94 8.55
C MET A 219 -23.12 2.16 8.59
N LYS A 220 -23.68 2.87 7.60
CA LYS A 220 -25.13 3.09 7.52
C LYS A 220 -25.97 1.82 7.41
N GLN A 221 -25.41 0.75 6.85
CA GLN A 221 -26.13 -0.51 6.67
C GLN A 221 -26.15 -1.39 7.92
N PHE A 222 -25.04 -1.43 8.67
CA PHE A 222 -24.83 -2.41 9.74
C PHE A 222 -24.77 -1.82 11.15
N MET A 223 -24.63 -0.49 11.26
CA MET A 223 -24.66 0.21 12.53
C MET A 223 -26.09 0.28 13.06
N SER A 224 -26.27 -0.11 14.32
CA SER A 224 -27.53 0.08 15.05
C SER A 224 -27.47 1.39 15.84
N ASP A 225 -28.42 2.28 15.58
CA ASP A 225 -28.60 3.52 16.36
C ASP A 225 -29.07 3.25 17.80
N GLU A 226 -29.70 2.09 18.05
CA GLU A 226 -30.17 1.71 19.39
C GLU A 226 -29.03 1.23 20.28
N PHE A 227 -28.21 0.31 19.77
CA PHE A 227 -27.11 -0.28 20.55
C PHE A 227 -25.79 0.49 20.42
N MET A 228 -25.73 1.44 19.48
CA MET A 228 -24.54 2.19 19.08
C MET A 228 -23.39 1.24 18.71
N THR A 229 -23.69 0.17 17.99
CA THR A 229 -22.69 -0.82 17.57
C THR A 229 -23.11 -1.59 16.33
N LEU A 230 -22.21 -2.41 15.79
CA LEU A 230 -22.48 -3.22 14.60
C LEU A 230 -23.19 -4.52 14.96
N LEU A 231 -24.24 -4.86 14.22
CA LEU A 231 -24.99 -6.10 14.39
C LEU A 231 -24.81 -7.02 13.18
N VAL A 232 -24.64 -8.31 13.46
CA VAL A 232 -24.55 -9.32 12.42
C VAL A 232 -25.92 -9.44 11.72
N PRO A 233 -25.99 -9.28 10.39
CA PRO A 233 -27.26 -9.35 9.68
C PRO A 233 -27.81 -10.78 9.60
N GLY A 234 -29.13 -10.88 9.50
CA GLY A 234 -29.83 -12.14 9.19
C GLY A 234 -29.80 -13.20 10.30
N GLN A 235 -29.44 -12.81 11.52
CA GLN A 235 -29.55 -13.67 12.70
C GLN A 235 -30.96 -13.54 13.33
N PRO A 236 -31.46 -14.57 14.04
CA PRO A 236 -32.80 -14.55 14.62
C PRO A 236 -32.97 -13.51 15.73
N TRP A 237 -31.87 -13.18 16.43
CA TRP A 237 -31.83 -12.20 17.52
C TRP A 237 -30.68 -11.20 17.27
N PRO A 238 -30.66 -10.04 17.96
CA PRO A 238 -29.55 -9.11 17.88
C PRO A 238 -28.24 -9.81 18.27
N THR A 239 -27.36 -9.96 17.29
CA THR A 239 -26.07 -10.66 17.42
C THR A 239 -24.92 -9.68 17.29
N TYR A 240 -24.00 -9.73 18.25
CA TYR A 240 -22.79 -8.91 18.28
C TYR A 240 -21.55 -9.73 17.95
N ASP A 241 -20.68 -9.17 17.12
CA ASP A 241 -19.33 -9.69 16.88
C ASP A 241 -18.31 -8.73 17.51
N ALA A 242 -17.77 -9.13 18.67
CA ALA A 242 -16.78 -8.34 19.40
C ALA A 242 -15.45 -8.21 18.64
N TRP A 243 -15.08 -9.23 17.88
CA TRP A 243 -13.80 -9.33 17.20
C TRP A 243 -13.73 -8.41 16.00
N LEU A 244 -14.78 -8.41 15.20
CA LEU A 244 -14.89 -7.49 14.06
C LEU A 244 -14.95 -6.03 14.54
N VAL A 245 -15.75 -5.73 15.56
CA VAL A 245 -15.91 -4.35 16.04
C VAL A 245 -14.59 -3.82 16.60
N ARG A 246 -13.85 -4.64 17.35
CA ARG A 246 -12.49 -4.30 17.81
C ARG A 246 -11.51 -4.11 16.64
N ALA A 247 -11.60 -4.96 15.62
CA ALA A 247 -10.76 -4.80 14.43
C ALA A 247 -11.05 -3.47 13.72
N LEU A 248 -12.33 -3.09 13.60
CA LEU A 248 -12.73 -1.86 12.93
C LEU A 248 -12.27 -0.59 13.67
N THR A 249 -12.31 -0.58 15.00
CA THR A 249 -11.78 0.54 15.80
C THR A 249 -10.26 0.69 15.68
N GLU A 250 -9.54 -0.42 15.47
CA GLU A 250 -8.10 -0.40 15.26
C GLU A 250 -7.71 -0.10 13.80
N LEU A 251 -8.50 -0.60 12.84
CA LEU A 251 -8.25 -0.45 11.40
C LEU A 251 -8.60 0.93 10.85
N PHE A 252 -9.55 1.65 11.45
CA PHE A 252 -10.05 2.92 10.93
C PHE A 252 -9.93 4.06 11.93
N GLU A 253 -9.65 5.26 11.40
CA GLU A 253 -9.59 6.46 12.21
C GLU A 253 -11.01 6.95 12.53
N THR A 254 -11.22 7.42 13.76
CA THR A 254 -12.52 7.94 14.22
C THR A 254 -13.00 9.17 13.45
N THR A 255 -12.10 9.84 12.72
CA THR A 255 -12.39 11.00 11.87
C THR A 255 -12.96 10.61 10.50
N ALA A 256 -12.86 9.34 10.10
CA ALA A 256 -13.26 8.89 8.77
C ALA A 256 -14.79 8.92 8.55
N SER A 257 -15.56 8.66 9.61
CA SER A 257 -17.03 8.80 9.58
C SER A 257 -17.58 9.16 10.96
N PRO A 258 -18.68 9.94 11.03
CA PRO A 258 -19.32 10.27 12.31
C PRO A 258 -19.87 9.02 13.02
N ASP A 259 -20.28 8.01 12.26
CA ASP A 259 -20.84 6.77 12.81
C ASP A 259 -19.76 5.95 13.53
N LEU A 260 -18.51 5.97 13.05
CA LEU A 260 -17.38 5.33 13.73
C LEU A 260 -17.05 6.00 15.06
N LEU A 261 -17.20 7.33 15.14
CA LEU A 261 -17.01 8.08 16.40
C LEU A 261 -18.07 7.67 17.44
N ALA A 262 -19.29 7.38 16.99
CA ALA A 262 -20.40 7.02 17.84
C ALA A 262 -20.39 5.51 18.23
N MET A 263 -19.56 4.71 17.55
CA MET A 263 -19.48 3.27 17.76
C MET A 263 -18.92 2.91 19.13
N ARG A 264 -19.66 2.07 19.85
CA ARG A 264 -19.31 1.55 21.16
C ARG A 264 -18.84 0.11 21.05
N GLN A 265 -17.68 -0.17 21.63
CA GLN A 265 -17.22 -1.54 21.89
C GLN A 265 -17.85 -2.04 23.20
N LEU A 266 -18.48 -3.20 23.15
CA LEU A 266 -19.10 -3.81 24.33
C LEU A 266 -18.09 -4.70 25.06
N ASN A 267 -18.12 -4.66 26.39
CA ASN A 267 -17.20 -5.43 27.22
C ASN A 267 -17.59 -6.92 27.20
N CYS A 268 -16.69 -7.76 26.70
CA CYS A 268 -16.83 -9.22 26.65
C CYS A 268 -15.68 -9.93 27.40
N ASP A 269 -14.88 -9.19 28.18
CA ASP A 269 -13.65 -9.70 28.82
C ASP A 269 -13.91 -10.60 30.04
N ASP A 270 -15.19 -10.84 30.37
CA ASP A 270 -15.60 -11.75 31.45
C ASP A 270 -15.15 -13.20 31.18
N ASP A 271 -15.06 -13.62 29.91
CA ASP A 271 -14.63 -14.96 29.51
C ASP A 271 -13.32 -14.91 28.72
N PRO A 272 -12.24 -15.56 29.21
CA PRO A 272 -10.94 -15.50 28.56
C PRO A 272 -10.95 -16.18 27.18
N SER A 273 -11.91 -17.07 26.87
CA SER A 273 -12.00 -17.71 25.56
C SER A 273 -12.24 -16.69 24.44
N VAL A 274 -12.93 -15.59 24.73
CA VAL A 274 -13.15 -14.49 23.78
C VAL A 274 -11.84 -13.78 23.39
N ALA A 275 -10.84 -13.82 24.27
CA ALA A 275 -9.53 -13.19 24.07
C ALA A 275 -8.56 -14.04 23.22
N CYS A 276 -9.03 -15.15 22.63
CA CYS A 276 -8.22 -16.00 21.76
C CYS A 276 -7.69 -15.27 20.52
N VAL A 277 -6.68 -15.88 19.86
CA VAL A 277 -6.18 -15.36 18.59
C VAL A 277 -7.26 -15.59 17.52
N GLN A 278 -7.61 -14.52 16.81
CA GLN A 278 -8.67 -14.50 15.80
C GLN A 278 -8.12 -14.04 14.45
N LEU A 279 -8.86 -14.31 13.37
CA LEU A 279 -8.52 -13.85 12.03
C LEU A 279 -8.21 -12.35 11.99
N TRP A 280 -9.03 -11.53 12.64
CA TRP A 280 -8.83 -10.08 12.67
C TRP A 280 -7.51 -9.64 13.33
N ASN A 281 -7.04 -10.36 14.36
CA ASN A 281 -5.75 -10.05 14.99
C ASN A 281 -4.59 -10.30 14.01
N VAL A 282 -4.69 -11.35 13.20
CA VAL A 282 -3.72 -11.66 12.13
C VAL A 282 -3.72 -10.55 11.08
N LEU A 283 -4.89 -10.10 10.66
CA LEU A 283 -5.02 -9.05 9.65
C LEU A 283 -4.49 -7.70 10.16
N VAL A 284 -4.82 -7.32 11.40
CA VAL A 284 -4.40 -6.03 11.96
C VAL A 284 -2.91 -5.99 12.27
N ARG A 285 -2.35 -7.06 12.86
CA ARG A 285 -0.92 -7.15 13.17
C ARG A 285 -0.07 -7.48 11.94
N LYS A 286 -0.70 -8.01 10.90
CA LYS A 286 -0.07 -8.44 9.65
C LYS A 286 1.06 -9.45 9.89
N ASP A 287 0.76 -10.46 10.70
CA ASP A 287 1.71 -11.51 11.07
C ASP A 287 1.17 -12.89 10.62
N PRO A 288 1.73 -13.50 9.56
CA PRO A 288 1.25 -14.78 9.06
C PRO A 288 1.49 -15.94 10.03
N ASP A 289 2.45 -15.83 10.96
CA ASP A 289 2.72 -16.92 11.91
C ASP A 289 1.60 -17.09 12.94
N LEU A 290 0.85 -16.02 13.23
CA LEU A 290 -0.30 -16.06 14.10
C LEU A 290 -1.45 -16.90 13.53
N LEU A 291 -1.49 -17.14 12.21
CA LEU A 291 -2.54 -17.95 11.56
C LEU A 291 -2.63 -19.36 12.15
N LYS A 292 -1.52 -19.92 12.64
CA LYS A 292 -1.45 -21.26 13.25
C LYS A 292 -2.29 -21.37 14.52
N PHE A 293 -2.44 -20.27 15.25
CA PHE A 293 -3.14 -20.20 16.54
C PHE A 293 -4.58 -19.65 16.41
N VAL A 294 -5.03 -19.32 15.18
CA VAL A 294 -6.35 -18.73 14.95
C VAL A 294 -7.44 -19.76 15.16
N HIS A 295 -8.49 -19.38 15.90
CA HIS A 295 -9.72 -20.18 15.91
C HIS A 295 -10.35 -20.21 14.51
N GLN A 296 -10.62 -21.40 14.00
CA GLN A 296 -11.18 -21.55 12.66
C GLN A 296 -12.71 -21.58 12.67
N ARG A 297 -13.35 -21.85 13.81
CA ARG A 297 -14.80 -22.04 13.92
C ARG A 297 -15.39 -21.11 14.97
N ALA A 298 -16.53 -20.52 14.65
CA ALA A 298 -17.30 -19.68 15.56
C ALA A 298 -18.77 -20.11 15.54
N GLY A 299 -19.44 -19.92 16.66
CA GLY A 299 -20.90 -19.99 16.74
C GLY A 299 -21.44 -18.92 17.68
N LEU A 300 -22.61 -19.15 18.26
CA LEU A 300 -23.36 -18.16 18.99
C LEU A 300 -23.61 -18.61 20.43
N VAL A 301 -23.51 -17.65 21.34
CA VAL A 301 -23.75 -17.85 22.77
C VAL A 301 -24.67 -16.76 23.29
N TRP A 302 -25.60 -17.14 24.17
CA TRP A 302 -26.47 -16.17 24.84
C TRP A 302 -25.69 -15.27 25.80
N THR A 303 -25.92 -13.96 25.72
CA THR A 303 -25.31 -12.96 26.63
C THR A 303 -25.72 -13.18 28.09
N THR A 304 -26.78 -13.96 28.33
CA THR A 304 -27.21 -14.39 29.67
C THR A 304 -26.24 -15.35 30.36
N ARG A 305 -25.22 -15.86 29.68
CA ARG A 305 -24.12 -16.64 30.30
C ARG A 305 -23.04 -15.77 30.93
N PHE A 306 -22.89 -14.54 30.46
CA PHE A 306 -21.89 -13.60 30.96
C PHE A 306 -22.24 -13.09 32.37
N THR A 307 -21.27 -12.48 33.04
CA THR A 307 -21.33 -12.14 34.46
C THR A 307 -22.57 -11.29 34.78
N ARG A 308 -23.26 -11.63 35.87
CA ARG A 308 -24.43 -10.87 36.37
C ARG A 308 -24.07 -9.55 37.06
N ASN A 309 -22.79 -9.24 37.19
CA ASN A 309 -22.35 -8.06 37.90
C ASN A 309 -22.46 -6.83 36.99
N ALA A 310 -23.45 -5.98 37.25
CA ALA A 310 -23.68 -4.76 36.49
C ALA A 310 -22.50 -3.76 36.59
N MET A 311 -21.68 -3.84 37.64
CA MET A 311 -20.53 -2.93 37.82
C MET A 311 -19.48 -3.07 36.71
N PHE A 312 -19.38 -4.23 36.07
CA PHE A 312 -18.42 -4.47 34.98
C PHE A 312 -18.91 -4.02 33.61
N ASN A 313 -20.14 -3.50 33.50
CA ASN A 313 -20.75 -3.08 32.24
C ASN A 313 -20.61 -4.13 31.12
N GLY A 314 -20.73 -5.41 31.49
CA GLY A 314 -20.58 -6.54 30.56
C GLY A 314 -21.71 -6.58 29.53
N ILE A 315 -21.46 -7.29 28.42
CA ILE A 315 -22.37 -7.41 27.28
C ILE A 315 -23.80 -7.83 27.67
N ARG A 316 -23.96 -8.58 28.76
CA ARG A 316 -25.26 -8.98 29.33
C ARG A 316 -26.23 -7.81 29.54
N TRP A 317 -25.72 -6.64 29.90
CA TRP A 317 -26.53 -5.46 30.19
C TRP A 317 -26.68 -4.51 29.00
N SER A 318 -26.17 -4.90 27.83
CA SER A 318 -26.21 -4.08 26.61
C SER A 318 -27.56 -4.14 25.88
N GLY A 319 -28.40 -5.15 26.17
CA GLY A 319 -29.65 -5.43 25.47
C GLY A 319 -29.48 -6.33 24.23
N ILE A 320 -28.23 -6.67 23.87
CA ILE A 320 -27.94 -7.66 22.83
C ILE A 320 -28.08 -9.08 23.42
N GLU A 321 -28.65 -9.99 22.64
CA GLU A 321 -28.99 -11.34 23.11
C GLU A 321 -27.95 -12.39 22.76
N LEU A 322 -27.30 -12.27 21.60
CA LEU A 322 -26.33 -13.24 21.11
C LEU A 322 -24.96 -12.61 20.88
N LEU A 323 -23.91 -13.38 21.18
CA LEU A 323 -22.52 -13.02 20.92
C LEU A 323 -21.87 -14.09 20.03
N VAL A 324 -21.09 -13.67 19.04
CA VAL A 324 -20.21 -14.56 18.27
C VAL A 324 -19.07 -15.04 19.17
N TYR A 325 -18.94 -16.36 19.29
CA TYR A 325 -18.09 -17.03 20.27
C TYR A 325 -17.27 -18.15 19.61
N PRO A 326 -16.01 -18.38 20.04
CA PRO A 326 -15.15 -19.37 19.39
C PRO A 326 -15.54 -20.79 19.84
N VAL A 327 -15.53 -21.73 18.90
CA VAL A 327 -15.81 -23.15 19.17
C VAL A 327 -14.51 -23.91 19.47
N ASN A 328 -13.48 -23.66 18.67
CA ASN A 328 -12.19 -24.34 18.77
C ASN A 328 -11.12 -23.32 19.18
N VAL A 329 -10.85 -23.22 20.48
CA VAL A 329 -9.83 -22.31 21.02
C VAL A 329 -8.58 -23.10 21.37
N GLU A 330 -7.43 -22.67 20.86
CA GLU A 330 -6.15 -23.05 21.48
C GLU A 330 -6.00 -22.25 22.77
N MET A 331 -6.16 -22.95 23.90
CA MET A 331 -6.13 -22.31 25.21
C MET A 331 -4.70 -21.93 25.60
N THR A 332 -4.55 -20.79 26.26
CA THR A 332 -3.30 -20.46 26.95
C THR A 332 -3.14 -21.34 28.19
N VAL A 333 -1.91 -21.47 28.69
CA VAL A 333 -1.61 -22.23 29.92
C VAL A 333 -2.50 -21.79 31.08
N ASP A 334 -2.76 -20.48 31.18
CA ASP A 334 -3.65 -19.92 32.22
C ASP A 334 -5.11 -20.32 32.01
N GLN A 335 -5.60 -20.38 30.76
CA GLN A 335 -6.96 -20.80 30.45
C GLN A 335 -7.17 -22.30 30.74
N GLU A 336 -6.18 -23.14 30.42
CA GLU A 336 -6.21 -24.57 30.75
C GLU A 336 -6.28 -24.80 32.27
N LEU A 337 -5.59 -23.98 33.07
CA LEU A 337 -5.62 -24.05 34.53
C LEU A 337 -6.99 -23.68 35.13
N VAL A 338 -7.74 -22.80 34.46
CA VAL A 338 -9.09 -22.38 34.91
C VAL A 338 -10.16 -23.39 34.50
N GLY A 339 -9.91 -24.22 33.48
CA GLY A 339 -10.80 -25.31 33.06
C GLY A 339 -12.09 -24.83 32.40
N ILE A 340 -12.04 -23.72 31.66
CA ILE A 340 -13.20 -23.17 30.94
C ILE A 340 -13.31 -23.90 29.60
N GLU A 341 -14.38 -24.69 29.43
CA GLU A 341 -14.70 -25.28 28.12
C GLU A 341 -15.57 -24.32 27.32
N PRO A 342 -15.19 -23.97 26.07
CA PRO A 342 -16.03 -23.14 25.21
C PRO A 342 -17.32 -23.90 24.87
N LEU A 343 -18.46 -23.37 25.31
CA LEU A 343 -19.77 -23.94 25.03
C LEU A 343 -20.54 -23.05 24.05
N THR A 344 -20.90 -23.60 22.90
CA THR A 344 -21.66 -22.91 21.86
C THR A 344 -23.12 -23.35 21.91
N ASP A 345 -24.07 -22.41 21.82
CA ASP A 345 -25.50 -22.69 21.97
C ASP A 345 -26.23 -22.88 20.64
N SER A 346 -25.80 -22.14 19.62
CA SER A 346 -26.34 -22.23 18.26
C SER A 346 -25.27 -21.88 17.23
N ASP A 347 -25.47 -22.31 15.99
CA ASP A 347 -24.57 -21.98 14.89
C ASP A 347 -24.93 -20.63 14.25
N LEU A 348 -23.95 -19.99 13.59
CA LEU A 348 -24.17 -18.75 12.84
C LEU A 348 -24.96 -19.05 11.56
N GLU A 349 -26.04 -18.31 11.28
CA GLU A 349 -26.87 -18.56 10.10
C GLU A 349 -26.37 -17.81 8.86
N GLN A 350 -26.29 -18.50 7.72
CA GLN A 350 -25.98 -17.87 6.44
C GLN A 350 -27.17 -17.06 5.92
N THR A 351 -26.95 -15.80 5.57
CA THR A 351 -28.01 -14.96 4.98
C THR A 351 -27.98 -15.03 3.45
N ALA A 352 -29.09 -15.43 2.84
CA ALA A 352 -29.20 -15.48 1.38
C ALA A 352 -28.96 -14.10 0.73
N SER A 353 -28.24 -14.08 -0.40
CA SER A 353 -28.07 -12.86 -1.19
C SER A 353 -29.38 -12.41 -1.83
N ARG A 354 -29.57 -11.09 -1.92
CA ARG A 354 -30.71 -10.48 -2.64
C ARG A 354 -30.73 -10.81 -4.13
N THR A 355 -29.60 -11.29 -4.68
CA THR A 355 -29.36 -11.39 -6.12
C THR A 355 -29.12 -12.82 -6.64
N GLY A 356 -29.42 -13.87 -5.86
CA GLY A 356 -29.21 -15.27 -6.28
C GLY A 356 -27.82 -15.80 -5.91
N ARG A 357 -27.25 -16.72 -6.71
CA ARG A 357 -25.92 -17.31 -6.44
C ARG A 357 -24.83 -16.26 -6.69
N LEU A 358 -23.86 -16.17 -5.79
CA LEU A 358 -22.74 -15.22 -5.85
C LEU A 358 -21.88 -15.37 -7.11
N GLU A 359 -21.85 -16.59 -7.67
CA GLU A 359 -21.16 -16.95 -8.91
C GLU A 359 -21.79 -16.32 -10.16
N ASP A 360 -23.10 -16.05 -10.15
CA ASP A 360 -23.85 -15.52 -11.29
C ASP A 360 -23.74 -13.98 -11.42
N LEU A 361 -23.18 -13.31 -10.42
CA LEU A 361 -23.07 -11.84 -10.34
C LEU A 361 -21.85 -11.27 -11.07
N VAL A 362 -20.96 -12.12 -11.58
CA VAL A 362 -19.73 -11.67 -12.25
C VAL A 362 -19.78 -12.06 -13.71
N ALA A 363 -19.87 -11.07 -14.60
CA ALA A 363 -19.61 -11.31 -16.01
C ALA A 363 -18.15 -11.77 -16.15
N THR A 364 -17.96 -13.00 -16.61
CA THR A 364 -16.67 -13.70 -16.83
C THR A 364 -15.66 -12.86 -17.64
N VAL A 365 -16.14 -11.84 -18.36
CA VAL A 365 -15.40 -10.90 -19.21
C VAL A 365 -14.50 -9.92 -18.42
N ALA A 366 -14.88 -9.51 -17.20
CA ALA A 366 -14.09 -8.55 -16.40
C ALA A 366 -12.82 -9.16 -15.76
N LEU A 367 -12.62 -10.47 -15.94
CA LEU A 367 -11.65 -11.27 -15.20
C LEU A 367 -10.58 -11.93 -16.08
N ALA A 368 -10.61 -11.70 -17.40
CA ALA A 368 -9.65 -12.26 -18.33
C ALA A 368 -8.27 -11.56 -18.16
N GLY A 369 -7.23 -12.34 -17.83
CA GLY A 369 -5.84 -11.87 -17.77
C GLY A 369 -5.25 -11.65 -16.37
N LEU A 370 -6.01 -11.87 -15.29
CA LEU A 370 -5.50 -11.82 -13.91
C LEU A 370 -4.80 -13.14 -13.52
N PRO A 371 -3.78 -13.11 -12.62
CA PRO A 371 -3.02 -14.31 -12.21
C PRO A 371 -3.87 -15.40 -11.54
N TYR A 372 -5.13 -15.07 -11.20
CA TYR A 372 -6.08 -15.93 -10.48
C TYR A 372 -7.34 -16.23 -11.30
N ALA A 373 -7.27 -16.18 -12.64
CA ALA A 373 -8.42 -16.30 -13.53
C ALA A 373 -9.27 -17.58 -13.32
N GLY A 374 -8.68 -18.67 -12.81
CA GLY A 374 -9.37 -19.94 -12.53
C GLY A 374 -10.06 -20.04 -11.16
N ALA A 375 -9.79 -19.11 -10.22
CA ALA A 375 -10.34 -19.14 -8.87
C ALA A 375 -11.68 -18.38 -8.78
N PRO A 376 -12.62 -18.79 -7.89
CA PRO A 376 -13.85 -18.04 -7.62
C PRO A 376 -13.54 -16.69 -6.98
N LEU A 377 -14.40 -15.69 -7.20
CA LEU A 377 -14.17 -14.32 -6.71
C LEU A 377 -14.12 -14.28 -5.17
N ILE A 378 -15.17 -14.82 -4.54
CA ILE A 378 -15.32 -14.99 -3.09
C ILE A 378 -15.97 -16.35 -2.81
N HIS A 379 -15.62 -16.97 -1.68
CA HIS A 379 -16.41 -18.07 -1.14
C HIS A 379 -17.53 -17.52 -0.24
N PRO A 380 -18.69 -18.18 -0.16
CA PRO A 380 -19.72 -17.78 0.81
C PRO A 380 -19.18 -17.88 2.24
N VAL A 381 -19.62 -16.96 3.11
CA VAL A 381 -19.22 -17.01 4.52
C VAL A 381 -19.83 -18.28 5.14
N LEU A 382 -19.04 -19.00 5.95
CA LEU A 382 -19.37 -20.32 6.54
C LEU A 382 -19.41 -21.51 5.57
N CYS A 383 -18.81 -21.44 4.38
CA CYS A 383 -18.87 -22.54 3.40
C CYS A 383 -18.39 -23.92 3.92
N ASP A 384 -17.41 -23.92 4.84
CA ASP A 384 -16.81 -25.13 5.43
C ASP A 384 -16.90 -25.14 6.99
N ASP A 385 -17.94 -24.53 7.55
CA ASP A 385 -18.09 -24.21 8.99
C ASP A 385 -16.95 -23.34 9.56
N CYS A 386 -16.20 -22.68 8.69
CA CYS A 386 -15.08 -21.83 9.06
C CYS A 386 -15.52 -20.37 9.22
N TYR A 387 -14.96 -19.68 10.22
CA TYR A 387 -15.24 -18.29 10.53
C TYR A 387 -14.67 -17.38 9.43
N VAL A 388 -15.54 -16.62 8.78
CA VAL A 388 -15.27 -15.64 7.72
C VAL A 388 -14.67 -16.21 6.42
N LEU A 389 -13.46 -16.78 6.46
CA LEU A 389 -12.76 -17.33 5.30
C LEU A 389 -12.91 -18.86 5.23
N SER A 390 -12.68 -19.43 4.05
CA SER A 390 -12.79 -20.88 3.84
C SER A 390 -11.69 -21.65 4.55
N ARG A 391 -11.91 -22.96 4.76
CA ARG A 391 -10.89 -23.84 5.35
C ARG A 391 -9.58 -23.81 4.57
N ARG A 392 -9.68 -23.65 3.25
CA ARG A 392 -8.55 -23.64 2.32
C ARG A 392 -7.58 -22.49 2.57
N PHE A 393 -8.07 -21.37 3.09
CA PHE A 393 -7.22 -20.26 3.48
C PHE A 393 -6.42 -20.58 4.75
N TYR A 394 -7.09 -21.11 5.77
CA TYR A 394 -6.45 -21.46 7.05
C TYR A 394 -5.41 -22.58 6.93
N GLU A 395 -5.69 -23.57 6.08
CA GLU A 395 -4.78 -24.70 5.81
C GLU A 395 -3.76 -24.42 4.69
N ASN A 396 -3.86 -23.24 4.04
CA ASN A 396 -3.05 -22.85 2.89
C ASN A 396 -3.03 -23.91 1.76
N THR A 397 -4.21 -24.42 1.39
CA THR A 397 -4.38 -25.43 0.33
C THR A 397 -4.83 -24.80 -0.99
N ASP A 398 -4.70 -25.53 -2.11
CA ASP A 398 -5.21 -25.12 -3.41
C ASP A 398 -6.74 -24.90 -3.42
N GLY A 399 -7.22 -24.00 -4.28
CA GLY A 399 -8.66 -23.70 -4.43
C GLY A 399 -9.19 -22.56 -3.56
N GLN A 400 -8.30 -21.71 -3.05
CA GLN A 400 -8.65 -20.43 -2.42
C GLN A 400 -9.38 -19.52 -3.40
N SER A 401 -10.27 -18.68 -2.87
CA SER A 401 -10.90 -17.59 -3.60
C SER A 401 -9.90 -16.47 -3.89
N ARG A 402 -10.23 -15.60 -4.84
CA ARG A 402 -9.37 -14.45 -5.17
C ARG A 402 -9.20 -13.48 -4.02
N LEU A 403 -10.24 -13.32 -3.17
CA LEU A 403 -10.14 -12.50 -1.97
C LEU A 403 -9.12 -13.10 -0.99
N GLU A 404 -9.16 -14.40 -0.76
CA GLU A 404 -8.23 -15.11 0.12
C GLU A 404 -6.78 -15.05 -0.39
N LEU A 405 -6.57 -15.23 -1.69
CA LEU A 405 -5.25 -15.06 -2.31
C LEU A 405 -4.73 -13.62 -2.13
N LEU A 406 -5.59 -12.62 -2.30
CA LEU A 406 -5.21 -11.22 -2.13
C LEU A 406 -4.96 -10.86 -0.64
N VAL A 407 -5.66 -11.49 0.29
CA VAL A 407 -5.34 -11.42 1.73
C VAL A 407 -4.01 -12.11 2.03
N GLY A 408 -3.73 -13.25 1.39
CA GLY A 408 -2.44 -13.92 1.47
C GLY A 408 -1.30 -13.02 0.98
N ASP A 409 -1.47 -12.36 -0.17
CA ASP A 409 -0.53 -11.37 -0.70
C ASP A 409 -0.33 -10.19 0.25
N TYR A 410 -1.39 -9.74 0.91
CA TYR A 410 -1.31 -8.70 1.94
C TYR A 410 -0.44 -9.14 3.14
N LEU A 411 -0.65 -10.35 3.66
CA LEU A 411 0.08 -10.90 4.80
C LEU A 411 1.56 -11.14 4.50
N HIS A 412 1.91 -11.52 3.27
CA HIS A 412 3.30 -11.81 2.85
C HIS A 412 4.05 -10.60 2.27
N ASP A 413 3.50 -9.40 2.41
CA ASP A 413 4.10 -8.19 1.86
C ASP A 413 4.20 -8.10 0.31
N ASN A 414 3.44 -8.93 -0.41
CA ASN A 414 3.40 -8.94 -1.88
C ASN A 414 2.60 -7.76 -2.45
N THR A 415 2.88 -7.39 -3.70
CA THR A 415 2.17 -6.30 -4.41
C THR A 415 0.70 -6.65 -4.63
N LEU A 416 -0.21 -5.79 -4.16
CA LEU A 416 -1.65 -5.94 -4.36
C LEU A 416 -2.06 -5.45 -5.75
N ASP A 417 -2.88 -6.20 -6.46
CA ASP A 417 -3.42 -5.78 -7.75
C ASP A 417 -4.62 -4.82 -7.56
N PRO A 418 -4.50 -3.53 -7.94
CA PRO A 418 -5.61 -2.59 -7.85
C PRO A 418 -6.75 -2.92 -8.81
N GLY A 419 -6.48 -3.68 -9.90
CA GLY A 419 -7.52 -4.11 -10.83
C GLY A 419 -8.53 -5.03 -10.14
N LEU A 420 -8.05 -6.04 -9.43
CA LEU A 420 -8.90 -6.94 -8.64
C LEU A 420 -9.66 -6.22 -7.51
N LEU A 421 -9.03 -5.25 -6.84
CA LEU A 421 -9.71 -4.41 -5.83
C LEU A 421 -10.87 -3.59 -6.43
N ASP A 422 -10.68 -3.08 -7.65
CA ASP A 422 -11.73 -2.33 -8.37
C ASP A 422 -12.94 -3.23 -8.70
N VAL A 423 -12.69 -4.49 -9.05
CA VAL A 423 -13.74 -5.51 -9.28
C VAL A 423 -14.51 -5.83 -8.00
N PHE A 424 -13.82 -5.95 -6.85
CA PHE A 424 -14.52 -6.15 -5.57
C PHE A 424 -15.43 -4.95 -5.25
N CYS A 425 -14.99 -3.72 -5.50
CA CYS A 425 -15.80 -2.53 -5.28
C CYS A 425 -17.05 -2.49 -6.18
N GLU A 426 -16.97 -2.98 -7.43
CA GLU A 426 -18.11 -3.00 -8.35
C GLU A 426 -19.13 -4.08 -8.00
N THR A 427 -18.64 -5.25 -7.61
CA THR A 427 -19.48 -6.41 -7.29
C THR A 427 -20.05 -6.39 -5.89
N TRP A 428 -19.49 -5.56 -4.99
CA TRP A 428 -19.86 -5.46 -3.57
C TRP A 428 -21.36 -5.33 -3.32
N HIS A 429 -22.09 -4.57 -4.15
CA HIS A 429 -23.53 -4.36 -3.99
C HIS A 429 -24.36 -5.65 -4.19
N GLY A 430 -23.84 -6.62 -4.94
CA GLY A 430 -24.49 -7.89 -5.23
C GLY A 430 -24.27 -8.96 -4.16
N TRP A 431 -23.33 -8.73 -3.23
CA TRP A 431 -22.98 -9.71 -2.20
C TRP A 431 -24.12 -9.89 -1.18
N GLY A 432 -24.18 -11.08 -0.57
CA GLY A 432 -25.13 -11.34 0.50
C GLY A 432 -24.88 -10.46 1.72
N ALA A 433 -25.88 -10.37 2.62
CA ALA A 433 -25.77 -9.45 3.74
C ALA A 433 -24.62 -9.83 4.68
N LEU A 434 -24.42 -11.14 4.90
CA LEU A 434 -23.35 -11.67 5.73
C LEU A 434 -21.97 -11.49 5.08
N GLU A 435 -21.86 -11.74 3.77
CA GLU A 435 -20.64 -11.49 3.00
C GLU A 435 -20.26 -10.00 3.03
N ARG A 436 -21.25 -9.10 2.87
CA ARG A 436 -21.02 -7.65 3.01
C ARG A 436 -20.64 -7.28 4.44
N PHE A 437 -21.14 -7.97 5.46
CA PHE A 437 -20.77 -7.67 6.83
C PHE A 437 -19.30 -7.96 7.12
N TYR A 438 -18.79 -9.11 6.67
CA TYR A 438 -17.42 -9.55 6.97
C TYR A 438 -16.38 -9.19 5.91
N TYR A 439 -16.68 -9.30 4.61
CA TYR A 439 -15.69 -9.03 3.56
C TYR A 439 -15.48 -7.54 3.28
N THR A 440 -16.47 -6.67 3.55
CA THR A 440 -16.29 -5.22 3.33
C THR A 440 -15.15 -4.63 4.17
N PRO A 441 -15.06 -4.91 5.49
CA PRO A 441 -13.90 -4.51 6.30
C PRO A 441 -12.55 -4.99 5.72
N ILE A 442 -12.50 -6.24 5.26
CA ILE A 442 -11.28 -6.83 4.68
C ILE A 442 -10.90 -6.07 3.40
N VAL A 443 -11.84 -5.84 2.49
CA VAL A 443 -11.58 -5.09 1.25
C VAL A 443 -11.17 -3.64 1.55
N LEU A 444 -11.83 -2.97 2.50
CA LEU A 444 -11.45 -1.62 2.93
C LEU A 444 -10.01 -1.59 3.47
N MET A 445 -9.62 -2.57 4.28
CA MET A 445 -8.25 -2.70 4.78
C MET A 445 -7.25 -2.88 3.61
N LEU A 446 -7.56 -3.77 2.67
CA LEU A 446 -6.72 -4.03 1.50
C LEU A 446 -6.59 -2.79 0.61
N MET A 447 -7.68 -2.04 0.41
CA MET A 447 -7.66 -0.75 -0.29
C MET A 447 -6.78 0.26 0.44
N ARG A 448 -6.89 0.38 1.77
CA ARG A 448 -6.04 1.27 2.57
C ARG A 448 -4.58 0.89 2.45
N CYS A 449 -4.25 -0.40 2.46
CA CYS A 449 -2.89 -0.88 2.24
C CYS A 449 -2.40 -0.58 0.82
N ALA A 450 -3.24 -0.82 -0.19
CA ALA A 450 -2.92 -0.52 -1.59
C ALA A 450 -2.73 0.98 -1.85
N ILE A 451 -3.39 1.85 -1.08
CA ILE A 451 -3.23 3.31 -1.16
C ILE A 451 -2.01 3.79 -0.35
N ARG A 452 -1.75 3.23 0.84
CA ARG A 452 -0.63 3.64 1.71
C ARG A 452 0.72 3.08 1.30
N ARG A 453 0.76 1.92 0.64
CA ARG A 453 2.01 1.36 0.10
C ARG A 453 2.57 2.15 -1.06
N VAL A 454 1.82 3.14 -1.53
CA VAL A 454 2.23 4.10 -2.52
C VAL A 454 2.41 5.41 -1.78
#